data_AF-A0A9C6U591-F1
#
_entry.id   AF-A0A9C6U591-F1
#
_cell.length_a   1.000
_cell.length_b   1.000
_cell.length_c   1.000
_cell.angle_alpha   90.00
_cell.angle_beta   90.00
_cell.angle_gamma   90.00
#
_symmetry.space_group_name_H-M   'P 1'
#
loop_
_entity.id
_entity.type
_entity.pdbx_description
1 polymer ?
#
loop_
_entity_poly.entity_id
_entity_poly.type
_entity_poly.pdbx_seq_one_letter_code
_entity_poly.pdbx_strand_id
1 'polypeptide(L)'
;DDACLSVAENLAPSELKKLRNKQRKARRKAELERQEKAEKAEKQQQRKAPGEEPDAPHQDELIPDKLARAEDPLDQAIKFLKPLQDLASKNIETHLMAFEIYYRKGKLLLMLQSIKRAYRLEPGNSDLHTCLVRFVELVSAKLDTLDAPVTDVIKQAIEPITLGRSAKQMNEDFLKMNGNSLPALLQGARMMYFLEKNRQEEAIQLATKLQDVTGINIKNCSRVLQALQAGDFGSCPQRIEEYKESSHKLLKYAEVFRPPPPPLQQEIDPSENTSLEIPVPELSH
;
A
#
# COMPACT_ATOMS: atom_id res chain seq x y z
N ASP A 1 24.54 54.02 -10.93
CA ASP A 1 23.81 53.43 -9.79
C ASP A 1 24.65 52.35 -9.12
N ASP A 2 25.64 52.83 -8.38
CA ASP A 2 26.83 52.14 -7.88
C ASP A 2 26.67 51.61 -6.44
N ALA A 3 25.45 51.19 -6.06
CA ALA A 3 25.14 50.81 -4.67
C ALA A 3 25.06 49.29 -4.43
N CYS A 4 25.32 48.44 -5.45
CA CYS A 4 25.18 46.98 -5.31
C CYS A 4 26.52 46.23 -5.20
N LEU A 5 27.66 46.93 -5.33
CA LEU A 5 29.00 46.32 -5.29
C LEU A 5 29.70 46.38 -3.92
N SER A 6 29.15 47.06 -2.92
CA SER A 6 29.85 47.30 -1.64
C SER A 6 29.49 46.37 -0.47
N VAL A 7 28.66 45.34 -0.65
CA VAL A 7 28.31 44.39 0.46
C VAL A 7 29.14 43.10 0.42
N ALA A 8 30.07 42.96 -0.53
CA ALA A 8 30.85 41.73 -0.71
C ALA A 8 32.17 41.68 0.09
N GLU A 9 32.62 42.78 0.70
CA GLU A 9 33.99 42.85 1.26
C GLU A 9 34.13 42.53 2.75
N ASN A 10 33.08 42.09 3.46
CA ASN A 10 33.17 41.73 4.89
C ASN A 10 32.46 40.43 5.29
N LEU A 11 32.61 39.34 4.51
CA LEU A 11 32.20 37.99 4.95
C LEU A 11 33.35 36.99 4.86
N ALA A 12 33.49 36.18 5.92
CA ALA A 12 34.50 35.13 6.02
C ALA A 12 34.43 34.15 4.83
N PRO A 13 35.59 33.65 4.34
CA PRO A 13 35.68 32.86 3.10
C PRO A 13 34.84 31.57 3.09
N SER A 14 34.43 31.08 4.27
CA SER A 14 33.54 29.91 4.42
C SER A 14 32.07 30.19 4.07
N GLU A 15 31.58 31.42 4.28
CA GLU A 15 30.19 31.80 4.02
C GLU A 15 29.95 32.14 2.54
N LEU A 16 30.96 32.73 1.88
CA LEU A 16 30.96 32.96 0.42
C LEU A 16 30.84 31.65 -0.39
N LYS A 17 31.50 30.58 0.06
CA LYS A 17 31.46 29.27 -0.61
C LYS A 17 30.10 28.58 -0.44
N LYS A 18 29.47 28.71 0.73
CA LYS A 18 28.10 28.19 0.99
C LYS A 18 27.06 28.94 0.16
N LEU A 19 27.16 30.27 0.07
CA LEU A 19 26.25 31.10 -0.73
C LEU A 19 26.32 30.73 -2.23
N ARG A 20 27.53 30.53 -2.76
CA ARG A 20 27.75 30.16 -4.17
C ARG A 20 27.21 28.76 -4.50
N ASN A 21 27.36 27.80 -3.58
CA ASN A 21 26.79 26.45 -3.73
C ASN A 21 25.25 26.44 -3.64
N LYS A 22 24.67 27.25 -2.74
CA LYS A 22 23.21 27.41 -2.61
C LYS A 22 22.61 28.05 -3.87
N GLN A 23 23.26 29.08 -4.41
CA GLN A 23 22.86 29.70 -5.69
C GLN A 23 22.99 28.74 -6.88
N ARG A 24 24.06 27.91 -6.95
CA ARG A 24 24.24 26.93 -8.03
C ARG A 24 23.16 25.84 -8.00
N LYS A 25 22.77 25.36 -6.81
CA LYS A 25 21.69 24.37 -6.64
C LYS A 25 20.32 24.96 -6.99
N ALA A 26 20.06 26.21 -6.60
CA ALA A 26 18.84 26.91 -6.95
C ALA A 26 18.73 27.16 -8.47
N ARG A 27 19.83 27.56 -9.13
CA ARG A 27 19.86 27.75 -10.58
C ARG A 27 19.62 26.46 -11.35
N ARG A 28 20.29 25.35 -10.97
CA ARG A 28 20.06 24.04 -11.61
C ARG A 28 18.62 23.55 -11.47
N LYS A 29 18.00 23.75 -10.28
CA LYS A 29 16.61 23.36 -10.06
C LYS A 29 15.64 24.21 -10.89
N ALA A 30 15.88 25.53 -10.97
CA ALA A 30 15.07 26.44 -11.77
C ALA A 30 15.23 26.19 -13.29
N GLU A 31 16.41 25.76 -13.73
CA GLU A 31 16.69 25.43 -15.13
C GLU A 31 16.01 24.12 -15.55
N LEU A 32 16.06 23.08 -14.71
CA LEU A 32 15.31 21.84 -14.92
C LEU A 32 13.79 22.07 -14.96
N GLU A 33 13.26 22.87 -14.03
CA GLU A 33 11.82 23.18 -14.00
C GLU A 33 11.40 24.06 -15.21
N ARG A 34 12.29 24.90 -15.72
CA ARG A 34 12.06 25.66 -16.96
C ARG A 34 12.11 24.77 -18.19
N GLN A 35 13.02 23.81 -18.26
CA GLN A 35 13.10 22.84 -19.35
C GLN A 35 11.86 21.95 -19.37
N GLU A 36 11.42 21.42 -18.22
CA GLU A 36 10.17 20.64 -18.15
C GLU A 36 8.93 21.46 -18.53
N LYS A 37 8.88 22.75 -18.17
CA LYS A 37 7.77 23.64 -18.58
C LYS A 37 7.84 23.98 -20.07
N ALA A 38 9.04 24.16 -20.62
CA ALA A 38 9.25 24.43 -22.04
C ALA A 38 8.87 23.22 -22.90
N GLU A 39 9.30 22.00 -22.53
CA GLU A 39 8.90 20.77 -23.23
C GLU A 39 7.39 20.52 -23.17
N LYS A 40 6.75 20.82 -22.04
CA LYS A 40 5.28 20.74 -21.92
C LYS A 40 4.56 21.79 -22.77
N ALA A 41 5.12 23.00 -22.87
CA ALA A 41 4.57 24.07 -23.70
C ALA A 41 4.76 23.80 -25.20
N GLU A 42 5.91 23.24 -25.59
CA GLU A 42 6.22 22.87 -26.98
C GLU A 42 5.33 21.72 -27.46
N LYS A 43 5.12 20.69 -26.61
CA LYS A 43 4.12 19.65 -26.86
C LYS A 43 2.69 20.20 -26.94
N GLN A 44 2.37 21.29 -26.26
CA GLN A 44 1.06 21.96 -26.37
C GLN A 44 0.94 22.87 -27.60
N GLN A 45 2.04 23.47 -28.08
CA GLN A 45 2.05 24.30 -29.29
C GLN A 45 2.02 23.46 -30.57
N GLN A 46 2.68 22.30 -30.59
CA GLN A 46 2.54 21.33 -31.69
C GLN A 46 1.09 20.80 -31.83
N ARG A 47 0.28 20.84 -30.76
CA ARG A 47 -1.16 20.51 -30.77
C ARG A 47 -2.07 21.62 -31.33
N LYS A 48 -1.53 22.78 -31.73
CA LYS A 48 -2.30 23.94 -32.23
C LYS A 48 -1.92 24.32 -33.67
N ALA A 49 -1.66 23.34 -34.55
CA ALA A 49 -1.68 23.60 -35.99
C ALA A 49 -3.15 23.89 -36.42
N PRO A 50 -3.42 24.96 -37.19
CA PRO A 50 -4.79 25.36 -37.51
C PRO A 50 -5.25 24.60 -38.76
N GLY A 51 -6.19 23.65 -38.62
CA GLY A 51 -6.85 23.13 -39.82
C GLY A 51 -7.63 21.83 -39.79
N GLU A 52 -7.71 21.07 -38.69
CA GLU A 52 -8.46 19.80 -38.69
C GLU A 52 -9.50 19.73 -37.56
N GLU A 53 -10.64 19.12 -37.92
CA GLU A 53 -11.82 18.79 -37.12
C GLU A 53 -11.47 18.26 -35.72
N PRO A 54 -12.38 18.36 -34.71
CA PRO A 54 -12.04 18.15 -33.30
C PRO A 54 -11.47 16.76 -33.08
N ASP A 55 -10.14 16.74 -33.08
CA ASP A 55 -9.29 15.57 -33.01
C ASP A 55 -9.64 14.82 -31.73
N ALA A 56 -10.19 13.61 -31.88
CA ALA A 56 -10.37 12.70 -30.76
C ALA A 56 -9.01 12.63 -30.05
N PRO A 57 -8.95 12.84 -28.72
CA PRO A 57 -7.68 13.03 -28.03
C PRO A 57 -6.76 11.88 -28.38
N HIS A 58 -5.61 12.20 -29.00
CA HIS A 58 -4.58 11.24 -29.41
C HIS A 58 -4.35 10.27 -28.26
N GLN A 59 -4.88 9.05 -28.38
CA GLN A 59 -4.82 8.06 -27.32
C GLN A 59 -3.38 7.56 -27.32
N ASP A 60 -2.62 7.90 -26.28
CA ASP A 60 -1.32 7.27 -26.06
C ASP A 60 -1.51 5.75 -26.18
N GLU A 61 -0.76 5.10 -27.07
CA GLU A 61 -0.89 3.67 -27.31
C GLU A 61 -0.82 2.92 -25.97
N LEU A 62 -1.84 2.08 -25.71
CA LEU A 62 -1.97 1.31 -24.48
C LEU A 62 -0.96 0.15 -24.45
N ILE A 63 0.31 0.49 -24.25
CA ILE A 63 1.41 -0.47 -24.17
C ILE A 63 1.43 -1.04 -22.75
N PRO A 64 1.19 -2.35 -22.55
CA PRO A 64 1.09 -2.96 -21.21
C PRO A 64 2.30 -2.69 -20.33
N ASP A 65 3.52 -2.76 -20.88
CA ASP A 65 4.75 -2.54 -20.12
C ASP A 65 4.88 -1.09 -19.62
N LYS A 66 4.46 -0.10 -20.43
CA LYS A 66 4.48 1.31 -20.03
C LYS A 66 3.45 1.58 -18.95
N LEU A 67 2.27 0.95 -19.03
CA LEU A 67 1.21 1.09 -18.02
C LEU A 67 1.60 0.42 -16.69
N ALA A 68 2.21 -0.76 -16.74
CA ALA A 68 2.67 -1.48 -15.55
C ALA A 68 3.84 -0.80 -14.84
N ARG A 69 4.66 -0.02 -15.56
CA ARG A 69 5.86 0.67 -15.05
C ARG A 69 5.72 2.19 -15.12
N ALA A 70 4.53 2.71 -14.84
CA ALA A 70 4.32 4.16 -14.74
C ALA A 70 5.26 4.78 -13.70
N GLU A 71 5.88 5.92 -14.02
CA GLU A 71 6.81 6.63 -13.13
C GLU A 71 6.13 7.11 -11.85
N ASP A 72 4.88 7.59 -11.96
CA ASP A 72 4.09 8.13 -10.86
C ASP A 72 2.82 7.29 -10.58
N PRO A 73 2.93 6.05 -10.07
CA PRO A 73 1.78 5.14 -9.96
C PRO A 73 0.66 5.70 -9.07
N LEU A 74 1.01 6.44 -8.00
CA LEU A 74 0.03 7.06 -7.10
C LEU A 74 -0.72 8.23 -7.76
N ASP A 75 -0.06 9.02 -8.62
CA ASP A 75 -0.74 10.10 -9.35
C ASP A 75 -1.63 9.55 -10.46
N GLN A 76 -1.22 8.45 -11.10
CA GLN A 76 -2.12 7.73 -12.01
C GLN A 76 -3.34 7.18 -11.27
N ALA A 77 -3.17 6.57 -10.09
CA ALA A 77 -4.29 6.10 -9.28
C ALA A 77 -5.26 7.22 -8.89
N ILE A 78 -4.79 8.43 -8.60
CA ILE A 78 -5.64 9.58 -8.30
C ILE A 78 -6.54 9.97 -9.49
N LYS A 79 -6.07 9.78 -10.74
CA LYS A 79 -6.90 10.06 -11.92
C LYS A 79 -8.13 9.16 -11.98
N PHE A 80 -8.02 7.89 -11.53
CA PHE A 80 -9.15 6.98 -11.40
C PHE A 80 -9.97 7.23 -10.13
N LEU A 81 -9.33 7.67 -9.04
CA LEU A 81 -10.02 7.98 -7.79
C LEU A 81 -10.97 9.17 -7.92
N LYS A 82 -10.60 10.23 -8.67
CA LYS A 82 -11.40 11.45 -8.77
C LYS A 82 -12.82 11.20 -9.30
N PRO A 83 -13.03 10.52 -10.46
CA PRO A 83 -14.37 10.15 -10.91
C PRO A 83 -15.17 9.37 -9.86
N LEU A 84 -14.53 8.46 -9.12
CA LEU A 84 -15.21 7.73 -8.04
C LEU A 84 -15.63 8.65 -6.89
N GLN A 85 -14.80 9.64 -6.53
CA GLN A 85 -15.16 10.61 -5.50
C GLN A 85 -16.30 11.53 -5.91
N ASP A 86 -16.43 11.84 -7.20
CA ASP A 86 -17.48 12.70 -7.73
C ASP A 86 -18.79 11.94 -7.93
N LEU A 87 -18.72 10.74 -8.52
CA LEU A 87 -19.89 9.98 -8.97
C LEU A 87 -20.30 8.85 -8.01
N ALA A 88 -19.36 8.28 -7.26
CA ALA A 88 -19.56 7.16 -6.35
C ALA A 88 -19.24 7.55 -4.89
N SER A 89 -19.55 8.80 -4.51
CA SER A 89 -19.27 9.35 -3.17
C SER A 89 -20.04 8.67 -2.03
N LYS A 90 -21.10 7.91 -2.34
CA LYS A 90 -21.89 7.13 -1.36
C LYS A 90 -21.39 5.71 -1.15
N ASN A 91 -20.38 5.26 -1.92
CA ASN A 91 -19.74 3.97 -1.70
C ASN A 91 -18.56 4.14 -0.73
N ILE A 92 -18.53 3.35 0.35
CA ILE A 92 -17.43 3.39 1.32
C ILE A 92 -16.08 3.04 0.70
N GLU A 93 -16.04 2.09 -0.25
CA GLU A 93 -14.80 1.63 -0.87
C GLU A 93 -14.06 2.77 -1.57
N THR A 94 -14.79 3.73 -2.15
CA THR A 94 -14.24 4.97 -2.72
C THR A 94 -13.34 5.70 -1.73
N HIS A 95 -13.80 5.84 -0.48
CA HIS A 95 -13.10 6.59 0.55
C HIS A 95 -12.01 5.76 1.23
N LEU A 96 -12.17 4.44 1.33
CA LEU A 96 -11.10 3.54 1.80
C LEU A 96 -9.92 3.54 0.82
N MET A 97 -10.18 3.46 -0.49
CA MET A 97 -9.14 3.58 -1.52
C MET A 97 -8.48 4.96 -1.50
N ALA A 98 -9.27 6.03 -1.32
CA ALA A 98 -8.74 7.38 -1.17
C ALA A 98 -7.76 7.46 0.01
N PHE A 99 -8.13 6.90 1.16
CA PHE A 99 -7.26 6.84 2.32
C PHE A 99 -5.94 6.13 1.99
N GLU A 100 -5.97 4.94 1.38
CA GLU A 100 -4.77 4.16 1.07
C GLU A 100 -3.80 4.90 0.13
N ILE A 101 -4.33 5.59 -0.88
CA ILE A 101 -3.54 6.41 -1.81
C ILE A 101 -2.92 7.59 -1.07
N TYR A 102 -3.72 8.36 -0.32
CA TYR A 102 -3.24 9.54 0.38
C TYR A 102 -2.30 9.21 1.52
N TYR A 103 -2.48 8.07 2.18
CA TYR A 103 -1.57 7.53 3.18
C TYR A 103 -0.18 7.35 2.60
N ARG A 104 -0.06 6.67 1.45
CA ARG A 104 1.22 6.48 0.74
C ARG A 104 1.82 7.79 0.22
N LYS A 105 0.99 8.75 -0.20
CA LYS A 105 1.45 10.10 -0.59
C LYS A 105 1.77 11.05 0.58
N GLY A 106 1.50 10.65 1.83
CA GLY A 106 1.71 11.49 3.01
C GLY A 106 0.79 12.72 3.11
N LYS A 107 -0.40 12.69 2.51
CA LYS A 107 -1.36 13.83 2.50
C LYS A 107 -2.36 13.76 3.68
N LEU A 108 -1.94 14.18 4.88
CA LEU A 108 -2.71 14.03 6.13
C LEU A 108 -4.15 14.56 6.08
N LEU A 109 -4.38 15.78 5.60
CA LEU A 109 -5.73 16.35 5.55
C LEU A 109 -6.66 15.60 4.59
N LEU A 110 -6.11 15.02 3.51
CA LEU A 110 -6.88 14.19 2.57
C LEU A 110 -7.17 12.80 3.15
N MET A 111 -6.26 12.25 3.96
CA MET A 111 -6.55 11.04 4.75
C MET A 111 -7.71 11.29 5.71
N LEU A 112 -7.65 12.38 6.48
CA LEU A 112 -8.71 12.79 7.41
C LEU A 112 -10.05 13.00 6.69
N GLN A 113 -10.04 13.69 5.54
CA GLN A 113 -11.24 13.87 4.73
C GLN A 113 -11.84 12.52 4.30
N SER A 114 -10.99 11.58 3.87
CA SER A 114 -11.41 10.24 3.45
C SER A 114 -12.03 9.47 4.61
N ILE A 115 -11.39 9.49 5.78
CA ILE A 115 -11.92 8.89 7.02
C ILE A 115 -13.27 9.48 7.39
N LYS A 116 -13.41 10.81 7.43
CA LYS A 116 -14.69 11.46 7.78
C LYS A 116 -15.81 11.10 6.80
N ARG A 117 -15.49 10.94 5.51
CA ARG A 117 -16.47 10.52 4.51
C ARG A 117 -16.88 9.07 4.71
N ALA A 118 -15.93 8.16 4.87
CA ALA A 118 -16.19 6.75 5.16
C ALA A 118 -16.98 6.56 6.46
N TYR A 119 -16.60 7.25 7.54
CA TYR A 119 -17.26 7.18 8.84
C TYR A 119 -18.71 7.65 8.80
N ARG A 120 -19.04 8.67 7.99
CA ARG A 120 -20.44 9.09 7.80
C ARG A 120 -21.30 8.06 7.07
N LEU A 121 -20.70 7.16 6.31
CA LEU A 121 -21.42 6.12 5.57
C LEU A 121 -21.59 4.87 6.44
N GLU A 122 -20.49 4.32 6.94
CA GLU A 122 -20.50 3.07 7.70
C GLU A 122 -19.46 3.13 8.85
N PRO A 123 -19.83 3.67 10.04
CA PRO A 123 -18.94 3.71 11.20
C PRO A 123 -18.43 2.34 11.66
N GLY A 124 -19.22 1.29 11.46
CA GLY A 124 -18.91 -0.08 11.89
C GLY A 124 -18.08 -0.90 10.88
N ASN A 125 -17.64 -0.30 9.78
CA ASN A 125 -16.89 -1.02 8.76
C ASN A 125 -15.49 -1.44 9.27
N SER A 126 -15.15 -2.72 9.14
CA SER A 126 -13.88 -3.25 9.67
C SER A 126 -12.64 -2.70 8.94
N ASP A 127 -12.74 -2.42 7.64
CA ASP A 127 -11.62 -1.85 6.87
C ASP A 127 -11.38 -0.37 7.27
N LEU A 128 -12.45 0.38 7.57
CA LEU A 128 -12.35 1.74 8.11
C LEU A 128 -11.62 1.78 9.46
N HIS A 129 -11.83 0.78 10.32
CA HIS A 129 -11.12 0.68 11.60
C HIS A 129 -9.59 0.71 11.42
N THR A 130 -9.06 -0.02 10.43
CA THR A 130 -7.62 0.01 10.15
C THR A 130 -7.13 1.39 9.71
N CYS A 131 -7.94 2.10 8.91
CA CYS A 131 -7.62 3.45 8.46
C CYS A 131 -7.53 4.41 9.65
N LEU A 132 -8.48 4.30 10.58
CA LEU A 132 -8.52 5.09 11.81
C LEU A 132 -7.29 4.85 12.69
N VAL A 133 -7.00 3.59 13.00
CA VAL A 133 -5.85 3.23 13.86
C VAL A 133 -4.55 3.73 13.23
N ARG A 134 -4.33 3.47 11.93
CA ARG A 134 -3.12 3.93 11.21
C ARG A 134 -3.01 5.45 11.17
N PHE A 135 -4.12 6.16 11.04
CA PHE A 135 -4.13 7.62 11.03
C PHE A 135 -3.81 8.20 12.41
N VAL A 136 -4.43 7.68 13.47
CA VAL A 136 -4.17 8.13 14.85
C VAL A 136 -2.72 7.89 15.25
N GLU A 137 -2.17 6.73 14.91
CA GLU A 137 -0.76 6.41 15.16
C GLU A 137 0.16 7.36 14.39
N LEU A 138 -0.14 7.60 13.10
CA LEU A 138 0.65 8.50 12.25
C LEU A 138 0.63 9.95 12.76
N VAL A 139 -0.53 10.46 13.20
CA VAL A 139 -0.67 11.82 13.74
C VAL A 139 0.08 11.95 15.06
N SER A 140 -0.05 10.95 15.94
CA SER A 140 0.68 10.91 17.22
C SER A 140 2.20 10.97 16.98
N ALA A 141 2.71 10.21 16.01
CA ALA A 141 4.13 10.20 15.67
C ALA A 141 4.64 11.49 14.99
N LYS A 142 3.76 12.29 14.37
CA LYS A 142 4.12 13.50 13.63
C LYS A 142 3.80 14.79 14.35
N LEU A 143 3.21 14.73 15.53
CA LEU A 143 2.63 15.88 16.22
C LEU A 143 3.60 17.05 16.37
N ASP A 144 4.87 16.77 16.68
CA ASP A 144 5.91 17.77 16.90
C ASP A 144 6.45 18.42 15.61
N THR A 145 6.11 17.85 14.45
CA THR A 145 6.62 18.30 13.14
C THR A 145 5.58 19.05 12.32
N LEU A 146 4.33 19.08 12.77
CA LEU A 146 3.21 19.68 12.05
C LEU A 146 3.01 21.14 12.48
N ASP A 147 2.67 21.98 11.50
CA ASP A 147 2.29 23.36 11.77
C ASP A 147 1.07 23.41 12.71
N ALA A 148 1.08 24.32 13.68
CA ALA A 148 0.03 24.43 14.68
C ALA A 148 -1.41 24.46 14.10
N PRO A 149 -1.71 25.23 13.03
CA PRO A 149 -3.05 25.23 12.44
C PRO A 149 -3.48 23.86 11.89
N VAL A 150 -2.55 23.10 11.31
CA VAL A 150 -2.84 21.76 10.78
C VAL A 150 -3.13 20.81 11.93
N THR A 151 -2.34 20.88 13.00
CA THR A 151 -2.54 20.09 14.22
C THR A 151 -3.89 20.36 14.85
N ASP A 152 -4.28 21.63 14.99
CA ASP A 152 -5.56 22.02 15.59
C ASP A 152 -6.75 21.52 14.77
N VAL A 153 -6.69 21.68 13.45
CA VAL A 153 -7.72 21.17 12.54
C VAL A 153 -7.85 19.66 12.64
N ILE A 154 -6.72 18.93 12.68
CA ILE A 154 -6.74 17.46 12.80
C ILE A 154 -7.37 17.04 14.13
N LYS A 155 -6.91 17.62 15.25
CA LYS A 155 -7.42 17.31 16.60
C LYS A 155 -8.93 17.54 16.69
N GLN A 156 -9.39 18.73 16.28
CA GLN A 156 -10.81 19.08 16.34
C GLN A 156 -11.66 18.18 15.45
N ALA A 157 -11.16 17.83 14.26
CA ALA A 157 -11.95 17.08 13.29
C ALA A 157 -12.01 15.57 13.57
N ILE A 158 -11.02 15.01 14.27
CA ILE A 158 -10.94 13.57 14.57
C ILE A 158 -11.52 13.22 15.95
N GLU A 159 -11.56 14.18 16.89
CA GLU A 159 -12.05 13.98 18.26
C GLU A 159 -13.45 13.36 18.32
N PRO A 160 -14.44 13.74 17.49
CA PRO A 160 -15.77 13.13 17.55
C PRO A 160 -15.79 11.64 17.16
N ILE A 161 -14.73 11.16 16.51
CA ILE A 161 -14.59 9.77 16.07
C ILE A 161 -13.77 8.97 17.09
N THR A 162 -12.65 9.52 17.56
CA THR A 162 -11.73 8.82 18.46
C THR A 162 -12.18 8.91 19.92
N LEU A 163 -12.91 9.95 20.29
CA LEU A 163 -13.32 10.26 21.67
C LEU A 163 -12.12 10.28 22.63
N GLY A 164 -10.98 10.82 22.15
CA GLY A 164 -9.74 10.90 22.91
C GLY A 164 -8.99 9.57 23.11
N ARG A 165 -9.49 8.45 22.56
CA ARG A 165 -8.82 7.14 22.68
C ARG A 165 -7.55 7.09 21.83
N SER A 166 -6.53 6.44 22.37
CA SER A 166 -5.31 6.09 21.65
C SER A 166 -5.57 5.00 20.60
N ALA A 167 -4.67 4.88 19.62
CA ALA A 167 -4.72 3.82 18.60
C ALA A 167 -4.82 2.41 19.21
N LYS A 168 -4.10 2.16 20.31
CA LYS A 168 -4.15 0.90 21.06
C LYS A 168 -5.52 0.65 21.70
N GLN A 169 -6.03 1.61 22.46
CA GLN A 169 -7.34 1.51 23.11
C GLN A 169 -8.46 1.29 22.08
N MET A 170 -8.42 2.02 20.97
CA MET A 170 -9.39 1.83 19.87
C MET A 170 -9.38 0.41 19.33
N ASN A 171 -8.20 -0.19 19.17
CA ASN A 171 -8.09 -1.54 18.65
C ASN A 171 -8.56 -2.61 19.66
N GLU A 172 -8.24 -2.43 20.94
CA GLU A 172 -8.73 -3.30 22.01
C GLU A 172 -10.26 -3.26 22.14
N ASP A 173 -10.84 -2.06 22.11
CA ASP A 173 -12.30 -1.88 22.12
C ASP A 173 -12.95 -2.55 20.91
N PHE A 174 -12.37 -2.34 19.71
CA PHE A 174 -12.88 -2.92 18.48
C PHE A 174 -12.88 -4.46 18.50
N LEU A 175 -11.80 -5.07 19.00
CA LEU A 175 -11.71 -6.53 19.15
C LEU A 175 -12.70 -7.07 20.18
N LYS A 176 -12.92 -6.36 21.30
CA LYS A 176 -13.92 -6.75 22.31
C LYS A 176 -15.34 -6.71 21.74
N MET A 177 -15.67 -5.68 20.96
CA MET A 177 -17.01 -5.52 20.40
C MET A 177 -17.30 -6.45 19.21
N ASN A 178 -16.26 -6.89 18.49
CA ASN A 178 -16.42 -7.64 17.23
C ASN A 178 -15.73 -9.02 17.24
N GLY A 179 -15.49 -9.59 18.42
CA GLY A 179 -14.72 -10.84 18.61
C GLY A 179 -15.34 -12.11 17.99
N ASN A 180 -16.52 -11.99 17.38
CA ASN A 180 -17.24 -13.06 16.70
C ASN A 180 -17.35 -12.86 15.18
N SER A 181 -16.65 -11.87 14.59
CA SER A 181 -16.72 -11.57 13.15
C SER A 181 -15.36 -11.76 12.50
N LEU A 182 -15.23 -12.71 11.55
CA LEU A 182 -13.95 -13.00 10.92
C LEU A 182 -13.32 -11.76 10.22
N PRO A 183 -14.08 -10.96 9.45
CA PRO A 183 -13.55 -9.72 8.89
C PRO A 183 -13.04 -8.75 9.96
N ALA A 184 -13.75 -8.60 11.08
CA ALA A 184 -13.32 -7.71 12.14
C ALA A 184 -12.08 -8.25 12.87
N LEU A 185 -12.07 -9.54 13.20
CA LEU A 185 -10.90 -10.21 13.80
C LEU A 185 -9.66 -10.02 12.95
N LEU A 186 -9.75 -10.20 11.62
CA LEU A 186 -8.63 -9.97 10.71
C LEU A 186 -8.09 -8.54 10.81
N GLN A 187 -8.97 -7.52 10.77
CA GLN A 187 -8.55 -6.12 10.80
C GLN A 187 -8.02 -5.70 12.17
N GLY A 188 -8.64 -6.16 13.26
CA GLY A 188 -8.17 -5.90 14.61
C GLY A 188 -6.83 -6.59 14.90
N ALA A 189 -6.63 -7.81 14.40
CA ALA A 189 -5.37 -8.52 14.48
C ALA A 189 -4.25 -7.81 13.68
N ARG A 190 -4.54 -7.37 12.45
CA ARG A 190 -3.59 -6.56 11.65
C ARG A 190 -3.13 -5.34 12.42
N MET A 191 -4.08 -4.63 13.03
CA MET A 191 -3.78 -3.44 13.83
C MET A 191 -3.04 -3.77 15.13
N MET A 192 -3.31 -4.91 15.75
CA MET A 192 -2.54 -5.39 16.91
C MET A 192 -1.07 -5.57 16.56
N TYR A 193 -0.76 -6.30 15.47
CA TYR A 193 0.63 -6.48 15.04
C TYR A 193 1.25 -5.20 14.45
N PHE A 194 0.46 -4.31 13.85
CA PHE A 194 0.93 -3.00 13.39
C PHE A 194 1.45 -2.16 14.56
N LEU A 195 0.68 -2.07 15.64
CA LEU A 195 1.00 -1.29 16.84
C LEU A 195 2.05 -1.98 17.72
N GLU A 196 2.01 -3.31 17.82
CA GLU A 196 2.78 -4.09 18.79
C GLU A 196 3.38 -5.34 18.12
N LYS A 197 4.60 -5.20 17.59
CA LYS A 197 5.29 -6.27 16.83
C LYS A 197 5.53 -7.54 17.64
N ASN A 198 5.64 -7.42 18.96
CA ASN A 198 5.82 -8.55 19.87
C ASN A 198 4.55 -9.40 20.07
N ARG A 199 3.37 -8.93 19.64
CA ARG A 199 2.09 -9.67 19.74
C ARG A 199 1.73 -10.45 18.47
N GLN A 200 2.74 -10.78 17.66
CA GLN A 200 2.55 -11.47 16.38
C GLN A 200 1.72 -12.75 16.51
N GLU A 201 2.09 -13.60 17.47
CA GLU A 201 1.46 -14.91 17.66
C GLU A 201 -0.02 -14.77 18.04
N GLU A 202 -0.33 -13.87 18.97
CA GLU A 202 -1.71 -13.55 19.36
C GLU A 202 -2.53 -12.99 18.20
N ALA A 203 -1.93 -12.08 17.41
CA ALA A 203 -2.59 -11.51 16.24
C ALA A 203 -2.93 -12.59 15.19
N ILE A 204 -1.99 -13.50 14.91
CA ILE A 204 -2.24 -14.61 13.97
C ILE A 204 -3.38 -15.49 14.49
N GLN A 205 -3.35 -15.89 15.77
CA GLN A 205 -4.40 -16.72 16.37
C GLN A 205 -5.79 -16.08 16.24
N LEU A 206 -5.90 -14.76 16.45
CA LEU A 206 -7.15 -14.03 16.27
C LEU A 206 -7.60 -14.02 14.80
N ALA A 207 -6.68 -13.72 13.87
CA ALA A 207 -6.98 -13.64 12.44
C ALA A 207 -7.37 -15.00 11.84
N THR A 208 -6.81 -16.10 12.35
CA THR A 208 -7.05 -17.46 11.86
C THR A 208 -8.16 -18.20 12.59
N LYS A 209 -8.93 -17.53 13.46
CA LYS A 209 -10.02 -18.14 14.23
C LYS A 209 -11.17 -18.56 13.29
N LEU A 210 -11.45 -19.86 13.24
CA LEU A 210 -12.53 -20.45 12.42
C LEU A 210 -13.67 -21.08 13.24
N GLN A 211 -13.56 -21.10 14.58
CA GLN A 211 -14.58 -21.65 15.47
C GLN A 211 -15.37 -20.51 16.13
N ASP A 212 -16.68 -20.68 16.30
CA ASP A 212 -17.59 -19.71 16.95
C ASP A 212 -17.50 -18.28 16.37
N VAL A 213 -17.28 -18.19 15.05
CA VAL A 213 -17.10 -16.94 14.33
C VAL A 213 -18.03 -16.89 13.11
N THR A 214 -18.63 -15.73 12.90
CA THR A 214 -19.47 -15.39 11.76
C THR A 214 -18.64 -14.91 10.57
N GLY A 215 -19.22 -15.01 9.37
CA GLY A 215 -18.55 -14.55 8.15
C GLY A 215 -17.53 -15.54 7.59
N ILE A 216 -17.61 -16.82 7.95
CA ILE A 216 -16.84 -17.90 7.31
C ILE A 216 -17.41 -18.13 5.91
N ASN A 217 -16.69 -17.65 4.90
CA ASN A 217 -16.99 -17.85 3.49
C ASN A 217 -15.71 -17.73 2.68
N ILE A 218 -15.75 -18.15 1.41
CA ILE A 218 -14.58 -18.18 0.52
C ILE A 218 -13.90 -16.82 0.46
N LYS A 219 -14.65 -15.73 0.33
CA LYS A 219 -14.11 -14.36 0.23
C LYS A 219 -13.32 -13.98 1.48
N ASN A 220 -13.90 -14.13 2.66
CA ASN A 220 -13.27 -13.71 3.91
C ASN A 220 -12.09 -14.60 4.30
N CYS A 221 -12.22 -15.92 4.16
CA CYS A 221 -11.10 -16.84 4.39
C CYS A 221 -9.95 -16.57 3.40
N SER A 222 -10.26 -16.23 2.13
CA SER A 222 -9.23 -15.87 1.16
C SER A 222 -8.51 -14.59 1.55
N ARG A 223 -9.24 -13.58 2.08
CA ARG A 223 -8.62 -12.34 2.60
C ARG A 223 -7.67 -12.61 3.77
N VAL A 224 -8.01 -13.54 4.67
CA VAL A 224 -7.11 -13.94 5.77
C VAL A 224 -5.85 -14.61 5.20
N LEU A 225 -6.01 -15.57 4.28
CA LEU A 225 -4.87 -16.24 3.66
C LEU A 225 -3.95 -15.25 2.92
N GLN A 226 -4.54 -14.33 2.14
CA GLN A 226 -3.81 -13.28 1.45
C GLN A 226 -3.05 -12.37 2.42
N ALA A 227 -3.65 -12.03 3.58
CA ALA A 227 -2.99 -11.22 4.59
C ALA A 227 -1.74 -11.93 5.18
N LEU A 228 -1.87 -13.23 5.48
CA LEU A 228 -0.74 -14.03 5.96
C LEU A 228 0.39 -14.10 4.91
N GLN A 229 0.03 -14.34 3.63
CA GLN A 229 0.98 -14.44 2.52
C GLN A 229 1.64 -13.09 2.16
N ALA A 230 0.91 -11.98 2.28
CA ALA A 230 1.42 -10.63 2.03
C ALA A 230 2.40 -10.15 3.11
N GLY A 231 2.54 -10.89 4.22
CA GLY A 231 3.40 -10.52 5.33
C GLY A 231 2.79 -9.47 6.25
N ASP A 232 1.46 -9.30 6.25
CA ASP A 232 0.76 -8.36 7.15
C ASP A 232 1.03 -8.68 8.63
N PHE A 233 1.36 -9.94 8.92
CA PHE A 233 1.72 -10.46 10.24
C PHE A 233 3.18 -10.88 10.34
N GLY A 234 4.05 -10.46 9.42
CA GLY A 234 5.42 -10.98 9.31
C GLY A 234 5.49 -12.40 8.74
N SER A 235 6.68 -13.01 8.77
CA SER A 235 6.90 -14.36 8.24
C SER A 235 6.23 -15.41 9.14
N CYS A 236 5.34 -16.22 8.56
CA CYS A 236 4.58 -17.25 9.27
C CYS A 236 4.20 -18.46 8.38
N PRO A 237 5.17 -19.13 7.72
CA PRO A 237 4.89 -20.17 6.72
C PRO A 237 4.12 -21.37 7.29
N GLN A 238 4.42 -21.80 8.51
CA GLN A 238 3.71 -22.90 9.17
C GLN A 238 2.23 -22.57 9.39
N ARG A 239 1.94 -21.36 9.88
CA ARG A 239 0.57 -20.87 10.10
C ARG A 239 -0.24 -20.75 8.81
N ILE A 240 0.41 -20.42 7.69
CA ILE A 240 -0.23 -20.38 6.36
C ILE A 240 -0.75 -21.77 5.98
N GLU A 241 0.08 -22.81 6.11
CA GLU A 241 -0.30 -24.17 5.75
C GLU A 241 -1.38 -24.73 6.70
N GLU A 242 -1.23 -24.53 8.01
CA GLU A 242 -2.26 -24.89 9.00
C GLU A 242 -3.61 -24.23 8.71
N TYR A 243 -3.59 -22.94 8.34
CA TYR A 243 -4.80 -22.20 7.99
C TYR A 243 -5.43 -22.71 6.70
N LYS A 244 -4.63 -23.05 5.67
CA LYS A 244 -5.14 -23.67 4.43
C LYS A 244 -5.82 -24.99 4.72
N GLU A 245 -5.18 -25.88 5.47
CA GLU A 245 -5.75 -27.18 5.83
C GLU A 245 -7.07 -27.01 6.60
N SER A 246 -7.09 -26.13 7.60
CA SER A 246 -8.29 -25.85 8.39
C SER A 246 -9.41 -25.23 7.56
N SER A 247 -9.08 -24.31 6.66
CA SER A 247 -10.04 -23.69 5.75
C SER A 247 -10.58 -24.69 4.73
N HIS A 248 -9.76 -25.61 4.23
CA HIS A 248 -10.16 -26.65 3.28
C HIS A 248 -11.17 -27.62 3.89
N LYS A 249 -11.01 -27.97 5.17
CA LYS A 249 -11.97 -28.82 5.90
C LYS A 249 -13.38 -28.21 5.90
N LEU A 250 -13.47 -26.88 6.02
CA LEU A 250 -14.74 -26.14 6.02
C LEU A 250 -15.25 -25.81 4.61
N LEU A 251 -14.34 -25.50 3.68
CA LEU A 251 -14.62 -25.02 2.33
C LEU A 251 -14.01 -25.98 1.29
N LYS A 252 -14.49 -27.23 1.28
CA LYS A 252 -13.89 -28.36 0.53
C LYS A 252 -13.69 -28.12 -0.97
N TYR A 253 -14.54 -27.31 -1.59
CA TYR A 253 -14.50 -27.04 -3.03
C TYR A 253 -13.70 -25.79 -3.41
N ALA A 254 -13.18 -25.04 -2.43
CA ALA A 254 -12.44 -23.82 -2.70
C ALA A 254 -10.98 -24.15 -3.07
N GLU A 255 -10.64 -23.92 -4.34
CA GLU A 255 -9.31 -24.18 -4.92
C GLU A 255 -8.18 -23.52 -4.13
N VAL A 256 -8.41 -22.31 -3.65
CA VAL A 256 -7.44 -21.48 -2.93
C VAL A 256 -6.91 -22.14 -1.63
N PHE A 257 -7.66 -23.09 -1.06
CA PHE A 257 -7.26 -23.83 0.14
C PHE A 257 -6.85 -25.28 -0.15
N ARG A 258 -6.81 -25.71 -1.42
CA ARG A 258 -6.49 -27.10 -1.76
C ARG A 258 -5.08 -27.43 -1.27
N PRO A 259 -4.88 -28.56 -0.56
CA PRO A 259 -3.54 -29.02 -0.21
C PRO A 259 -2.74 -29.34 -1.47
N PRO A 260 -1.40 -29.23 -1.44
CA PRO A 260 -0.58 -29.61 -2.58
C PRO A 260 -0.86 -31.07 -2.97
N PRO A 261 -0.87 -31.39 -4.28
CA PRO A 261 -1.03 -32.76 -4.71
C PRO A 261 0.09 -33.63 -4.10
N PRO A 262 -0.19 -34.88 -3.75
CA PRO A 262 0.85 -35.79 -3.29
C PRO A 262 1.97 -35.88 -4.34
N PRO A 263 3.24 -36.02 -3.92
CA PRO A 263 4.34 -36.20 -4.87
C PRO A 263 4.01 -37.37 -5.79
N LEU A 264 4.15 -37.17 -7.10
CA LEU A 264 4.08 -38.26 -8.07
C LEU A 264 5.12 -39.31 -7.65
N GLN A 265 4.64 -40.47 -7.19
CA GLN A 265 5.51 -41.63 -7.03
C GLN A 265 6.02 -41.96 -8.43
N GLN A 266 7.30 -41.72 -8.68
CA GLN A 266 7.96 -42.33 -9.82
C GLN A 266 7.90 -43.84 -9.56
N GLU A 267 7.00 -44.53 -10.25
CA GLU A 267 7.09 -45.98 -10.40
C GLU A 267 8.42 -46.25 -11.10
N ILE A 268 9.45 -46.56 -10.32
CA ILE A 268 10.67 -47.15 -10.84
C ILE A 268 10.25 -48.58 -11.23
N ASP A 269 9.97 -48.77 -12.51
CA ASP A 269 9.78 -50.09 -13.09
C ASP A 269 11.09 -50.89 -12.90
N PRO A 270 11.11 -51.98 -12.12
CA PRO A 270 12.34 -52.73 -11.83
C PRO A 270 12.89 -53.52 -13.03
N SER A 271 12.28 -53.40 -14.21
CA SER A 271 12.55 -54.28 -15.35
C SER A 271 13.63 -53.78 -16.33
N GLU A 272 14.19 -52.58 -16.17
CA GLU A 272 15.32 -52.11 -17.00
C GLU A 272 16.65 -52.13 -16.23
N ASN A 273 17.11 -53.30 -15.84
CA ASN A 273 18.53 -53.52 -15.54
C ASN A 273 19.12 -54.45 -16.60
N THR A 274 19.23 -53.95 -17.84
CA THR A 274 19.96 -54.64 -18.89
C THR A 274 21.44 -54.32 -18.71
N SER A 275 22.19 -55.31 -18.25
CA SER A 275 23.65 -55.31 -18.17
C SER A 275 24.29 -54.81 -19.47
N LEU A 276 24.94 -53.65 -19.42
CA LEU A 276 25.90 -53.23 -20.43
C LEU A 276 27.25 -53.89 -20.09
N GLU A 277 27.51 -55.07 -20.66
CA GLU A 277 28.86 -55.62 -20.75
C GLU A 277 29.72 -54.72 -21.63
N ILE A 278 30.78 -54.15 -21.06
CA ILE A 278 31.82 -53.43 -21.80
C ILE A 278 32.88 -54.46 -22.22
N PRO A 279 33.22 -54.60 -23.52
CA PRO A 279 34.30 -55.49 -23.92
C PRO A 279 35.66 -54.86 -23.60
N VAL A 280 36.53 -55.62 -22.93
CA VAL A 280 37.94 -55.27 -22.68
C VAL A 280 38.75 -55.57 -23.96
N PRO A 281 39.62 -54.67 -24.46
CA PRO A 281 40.46 -54.96 -25.60
C PRO A 281 41.72 -55.73 -25.19
N GLU A 282 42.01 -56.82 -25.92
CA GLU A 282 43.28 -57.55 -25.87
C GLU A 282 44.46 -56.63 -26.23
N LEU A 283 45.47 -56.61 -25.36
CA LEU A 283 46.78 -56.05 -25.65
C LEU A 283 47.78 -57.19 -25.80
N SER A 284 48.25 -57.35 -27.03
CA SER A 284 49.38 -58.18 -27.43
C SER A 284 50.69 -57.74 -26.76
N HIS A 285 51.33 -58.65 -26.02
CA HIS A 285 52.73 -59.06 -26.23
C HIS A 285 53.10 -60.24 -25.33
#